data_AF-A0A3E1EA30-F1
#
_entry.id   AF-A0A3E1EA30-F1
#
_cell.length_a   1.000
_cell.length_b   1.000
_cell.length_c   1.000
_cell.angle_alpha   90.00
_cell.angle_beta   90.00
_cell.angle_gamma   90.00
#
_symmetry.space_group_name_H-M   'P 1'
#
loop_
_entity.id
_entity.type
_entity.pdbx_description
1 polymer ?
#
loop_
_entity_poly.entity_id
_entity_poly.type
_entity_poly.pdbx_seq_one_letter_code
_entity_poly.pdbx_strand_id
1 'polypeptide(L)' 'MNRNEAIQQLRAECNQLSAAVTRMHPMAPALEDAPTQAEIFKALYELTKHVETVKKQLMRLERRDDSELT' A
#
# COMPACT_ATOMS: atom_id res chain seq x y z
N MET A 1 -14.17 11.54 13.52
CA MET A 1 -13.88 11.19 12.12
C MET A 1 -15.07 10.46 11.53
N ASN A 2 -15.62 10.94 10.42
CA ASN A 2 -16.67 10.24 9.69
C ASN A 2 -16.09 9.21 8.70
N ARG A 3 -16.96 8.40 8.07
CA ARG A 3 -16.54 7.34 7.14
C ARG A 3 -15.72 7.87 5.96
N ASN A 4 -16.11 8.98 5.35
CA ASN A 4 -15.40 9.56 4.21
C ASN A 4 -14.02 10.07 4.62
N GLU A 5 -13.92 10.77 5.76
CA GLU A 5 -12.63 11.17 6.33
C GLU A 5 -11.73 9.97 6.61
N ALA A 6 -12.28 8.88 7.15
CA ALA A 6 -11.53 7.65 7.40
C ALA A 6 -10.99 7.03 6.10
N ILE A 7 -11.80 6.99 5.04
CA ILE A 7 -11.40 6.47 3.73
C ILE A 7 -10.28 7.33 3.13
N GLN A 8 -10.42 8.65 3.16
CA GLN A 8 -9.40 9.55 2.61
C GLN A 8 -8.09 9.46 3.41
N GLN A 9 -8.16 9.39 4.74
CA GLN A 9 -6.98 9.23 5.57
C GLN A 9 -6.27 7.90 5.26
N LEU A 10 -7.00 6.78 5.21
CA LEU A 10 -6.41 5.48 4.89
C LEU A 10 -5.78 5.44 3.49
N ARG A 11 -6.36 6.14 2.51
CA ARG A 11 -5.75 6.29 1.18
C ARG A 11 -4.44 7.07 1.24
N ALA A 12 -4.41 8.17 1.99
CA ALA A 12 -3.21 8.97 2.16
C ALA A 12 -2.09 8.13 2.81
N GLU A 13 -2.38 7.40 3.88
CA GLU A 13 -1.42 6.50 4.53
C GLU A 13 -0.94 5.39 3.58
N CYS A 14 -1.84 4.77 2.82
CA CYS A 14 -1.48 3.76 1.83
C CYS A 14 -0.54 4.32 0.75
N ASN A 15 -0.73 5.57 0.32
CA ASN A 15 0.15 6.22 -0.65
C ASN A 15 1.53 6.52 -0.06
N GLN A 16 1.59 6.93 1.21
CA GLN A 16 2.86 7.13 1.91
C GLN A 16 3.63 5.81 2.06
N LEU A 17 2.95 4.72 2.42
CA LEU A 17 3.55 3.38 2.50
C LEU A 17 4.06 2.92 1.13
N SER A 18 3.27 3.06 0.05
CA SER A 18 3.73 2.76 -1.31
C SER A 18 5.00 3.54 -1.65
N ALA A 19 5.02 4.85 -1.38
CA ALA A 19 6.18 5.68 -1.64
C ALA A 19 7.41 5.28 -0.80
N ALA A 20 7.20 4.88 0.46
CA ALA A 20 8.28 4.38 1.31
C ALA A 20 8.88 3.08 0.74
N VAL A 21 8.05 2.11 0.36
CA VAL A 21 8.50 0.86 -0.28
C VAL A 21 9.31 1.14 -1.55
N THR A 22 8.84 2.04 -2.42
CA THR A 22 9.57 2.44 -3.62
C THR A 22 10.95 3.03 -3.29
N ARG A 23 11.06 3.84 -2.23
CA ARG A 23 12.35 4.41 -1.79
C ARG A 23 13.28 3.37 -1.16
N MET A 24 12.76 2.29 -0.58
CA MET A 24 13.56 1.23 0.03
C MET A 24 14.20 0.30 -1.02
N HIS A 25 13.54 0.05 -2.15
CA HIS A 25 14.06 -0.82 -3.21
C HIS A 25 15.52 -0.55 -3.62
N PRO A 26 15.95 0.69 -3.91
CA PRO A 26 17.33 0.97 -4.31
C PRO A 26 18.36 0.86 -3.17
N MET A 27 17.94 0.72 -1.91
CA MET A 27 18.85 0.56 -0.77
C MET A 27 19.33 -0.89 -0.61
N ALA A 28 18.51 -1.86 -1.02
CA ALA A 28 18.83 -3.28 -0.85
C ALA A 28 20.13 -3.72 -1.57
N PRO A 29 20.42 -3.28 -2.81
CA PRO A 29 21.69 -3.64 -3.49
C PRO A 29 22.96 -3.24 -2.72
N ALA A 30 22.91 -2.17 -1.91
CA ALA A 30 24.06 -1.69 -1.14
C ALA A 30 24.45 -2.62 0.03
N LEU A 31 23.65 -3.66 0.32
CA LEU A 31 23.91 -4.62 1.39
C LEU A 31 24.92 -5.71 1.01
N GLU A 32 25.22 -5.86 -0.28
CA GLU A 32 26.21 -6.82 -0.82
C GLU A 32 26.05 -8.30 -0.38
N ASP A 33 24.90 -8.68 0.20
CA ASP A 33 24.55 -10.04 0.60
C ASP A 33 23.32 -10.53 -0.18
N ALA A 34 23.53 -11.39 -1.17
CA ALA A 34 22.49 -11.84 -2.09
C ALA A 34 21.30 -12.55 -1.39
N PRO A 35 21.50 -13.45 -0.40
CA PRO A 35 20.39 -14.05 0.35
C PRO A 35 19.53 -13.00 1.08
N THR A 36 20.15 -12.04 1.77
CA THR A 36 19.43 -10.97 2.48
C THR A 36 18.69 -10.05 1.50
N GLN A 37 19.33 -9.67 0.38
CA GLN A 37 18.70 -8.87 -0.67
C GLN A 37 17.43 -9.53 -1.22
N ALA A 38 17.48 -10.84 -1.49
CA ALA A 38 16.34 -11.58 -2.00
C ALA A 38 15.14 -11.58 -1.04
N GLU A 39 15.39 -11.82 0.26
CA GLU A 39 14.33 -11.78 1.26
C GLU A 39 13.77 -10.36 1.47
N ILE A 40 14.60 -9.32 1.38
CA ILE A 40 14.14 -7.91 1.42
C ILE A 40 13.24 -7.63 0.23
N PHE A 41 13.64 -7.96 -1.00
CA PHE A 41 12.82 -7.70 -2.19
C PHE A 41 11.48 -8.44 -2.13
N LYS A 42 11.47 -9.68 -1.64
CA LYS A 42 10.24 -10.45 -1.40
C LYS A 42 9.35 -9.76 -0.37
N ALA A 43 9.91 -9.28 0.74
CA ALA A 43 9.15 -8.56 1.76
C ALA A 43 8.56 -7.25 1.23
N LEU A 44 9.33 -6.45 0.47
CA LEU A 44 8.86 -5.21 -0.17
C LEU A 44 7.74 -5.47 -1.18
N TYR A 45 7.82 -6.56 -1.93
CA TYR A 45 6.76 -6.99 -2.84
C TYR A 45 5.46 -7.35 -2.10
N GLU A 46 5.55 -8.13 -1.01
CA GLU A 46 4.38 -8.47 -0.20
C GLU A 46 3.75 -7.25 0.48
N LEU A 47 4.57 -6.31 0.97
CA LEU A 47 4.07 -5.03 1.50
C LEU A 47 3.27 -4.26 0.42
N THR A 48 3.78 -4.21 -0.81
CA THR A 48 3.07 -3.59 -1.93
C THR A 48 1.72 -4.26 -2.18
N LYS A 49 1.67 -5.60 -2.18
CA LYS A 49 0.41 -6.37 -2.34
C LYS A 49 -0.60 -6.07 -1.24
N HIS A 50 -0.15 -5.97 0.01
CA HIS A 50 -1.02 -5.64 1.14
C HIS A 50 -1.58 -4.22 1.03
N VAL A 51 -0.75 -3.23 0.67
CA VAL A 51 -1.20 -1.85 0.43
C VAL A 51 -2.27 -1.81 -0.68
N GLU A 52 -2.04 -2.49 -1.80
CA GLU A 52 -3.01 -2.56 -2.89
C GLU A 52 -4.30 -3.28 -2.50
N THR A 53 -4.23 -4.25 -1.60
CA THR A 53 -5.42 -4.91 -1.03
C THR A 53 -6.27 -3.91 -0.26
N VAL A 54 -5.67 -3.09 0.61
CA VAL A 54 -6.39 -2.04 1.35
C VAL A 54 -7.02 -1.02 0.40
N LYS A 55 -6.25 -0.46 -0.54
CA LYS A 55 -6.76 0.52 -1.52
C LYS A 55 -7.96 -0.03 -2.32
N LYS A 56 -7.92 -1.29 -2.75
CA LYS A 56 -9.03 -1.94 -3.45
C LYS A 56 -10.28 -2.07 -2.59
N GLN A 57 -10.15 -2.40 -1.29
CA GLN A 57 -11.30 -2.45 -0.39
C GLN A 57 -11.93 -1.07 -0.20
N LEU A 58 -11.12 -0.03 -0.04
CA LEU A 58 -11.60 1.35 0.06
C LEU A 58 -12.35 1.79 -1.21
N MET A 59 -11.81 1.47 -2.39
CA MET A 59 -12.49 1.76 -3.66
C MET A 59 -13.82 1.01 -3.82
N ARG A 60 -13.89 -0.27 -3.42
CA ARG A 60 -15.15 -1.04 -3.44
C ARG A 60 -16.16 -0.48 -2.44
N LEU A 61 -15.69 0.02 -1.30
CA LEU A 61 -16.53 0.61 -0.27
C LEU A 61 -17.16 1.92 -0.74
N GLU A 62 -16.41 2.79 -1.43
CA GLU A 62 -16.95 4.03 -2.04
C GLU A 62 -17.97 3.73 -3.14
N ARG A 63 -17.67 2.77 -4.04
CA ARG A 63 -18.59 2.42 -5.15
C ARG A 63 -19.95 1.88 -4.71
N ARG A 64 -20.00 1.19 -3.56
CA ARG A 64 -21.26 0.69 -3.00
C ARG A 64 -22.13 1.84 -2.50
N ASP A 65 -21.54 2.85 -1.87
CA ASP A 65 -22.29 4.03 -1.42
C ASP A 65 -22.85 4.82 -2.62
N ASP A 66 -22.09 4.98 -3.70
CA ASP A 66 -22.58 5.63 -4.92
C ASP A 66 -23.75 4.88 -5.56
N SER A 67 -23.80 3.55 -5.40
CA SER A 67 -24.87 2.70 -5.95
C SER A 67 -26.12 2.64 -5.07
N GLU A 68 -26.03 3.00 -3.79
CA GLU A 68 -27.17 3.09 -2.87
C GLU A 68 -27.90 4.45 -2.96
N LEU A 69 -27.32 5.42 -3.65
CA LEU A 69 -27.89 6.76 -3.89
C LEU A 69 -28.67 6.90 -5.22
N THR A 70 -28.82 5.81 -5.98
CA THR A 70 -29.60 5.70 -7.24
C THR A 70 -30.77 4.75 -7.09
#